data_AF-A0A8H6HIC9-F1
#
_entry.id   AF-A0A8H6HIC9-F1
#
_cell.length_a   1.000
_cell.length_b   1.000
_cell.length_c   1.000
_cell.angle_alpha   90.00
_cell.angle_beta   90.00
_cell.angle_gamma   90.00
#
_symmetry.space_group_name_H-M   'P 1'
#
loop_
_entity.id
_entity.type
_entity.pdbx_description
1 polymer ?
#
loop_
_entity_poly.entity_id
_entity_poly.type
_entity_poly.pdbx_seq_one_letter_code
_entity_poly.pdbx_strand_id
1 'polypeptide(L)'
;FIVCEATTLRRHINSKHETSYNTWCRKNDFVSKLPKHVVARRLAAEKASKTGMRQKTLDDHIRDTPQLLPFTDALFQEAAVEWLISTDQPIQALEHPRFQHMIAVAARATKGVKIPNRHRTRKYIISLFKKNLSDLRKRLLVSTYIPFISLHLLTFVL
;
A
#
# COMPACT_ATOMS: atom_id res chain seq x y z
N PHE A 1 -0.58 0.33 -41.84
CA PHE A 1 -1.50 -0.33 -40.88
C PHE A 1 -2.70 0.57 -40.67
N ILE A 2 -3.86 0.23 -41.23
CA ILE A 2 -5.10 0.96 -40.92
C ILE A 2 -5.58 0.43 -39.57
N VAL A 3 -5.39 1.20 -38.51
CA VAL A 3 -5.96 0.89 -37.19
C VAL A 3 -7.47 1.14 -37.31
N CYS A 4 -8.23 0.07 -37.53
CA CYS A 4 -9.68 0.13 -37.44
C CYS A 4 -10.06 0.26 -35.96
N GLU A 5 -10.26 1.49 -35.51
CA GLU A 5 -10.80 1.79 -34.18
C GLU A 5 -12.05 0.94 -33.91
N ALA A 6 -12.04 0.16 -32.83
CA ALA A 6 -13.09 -0.82 -32.53
C ALA A 6 -14.48 -0.17 -32.37
N THR A 7 -14.50 1.11 -32.00
CA THR A 7 -15.70 1.94 -31.91
C THR A 7 -16.33 2.19 -33.29
N THR A 8 -15.50 2.37 -34.33
CA THR A 8 -15.92 2.58 -35.73
C THR A 8 -16.49 1.29 -36.33
N LEU A 9 -15.86 0.15 -36.09
CA LEU A 9 -16.36 -1.16 -36.56
C LEU A 9 -17.71 -1.52 -35.93
N ARG A 10 -17.89 -1.29 -34.62
CA ARG A 10 -19.16 -1.54 -33.95
C ARG A 10 -20.29 -0.66 -34.48
N ARG A 11 -20.00 0.60 -34.83
CA ARG A 11 -20.98 1.48 -35.47
C ARG A 11 -21.33 1.04 -36.89
N HIS A 12 -20.35 0.57 -37.66
CA HIS A 12 -20.58 0.03 -38.99
C HIS A 12 -21.46 -1.23 -38.96
N ILE A 13 -21.15 -2.20 -38.08
CA ILE A 13 -21.98 -3.40 -37.89
C ILE A 13 -23.40 -3.02 -37.46
N ASN A 14 -23.54 -2.06 -36.54
CA ASN A 14 -24.85 -1.55 -36.10
C ASN A 14 -25.67 -0.88 -37.22
N SER A 15 -25.03 -0.39 -38.29
CA SER A 15 -25.72 0.27 -39.41
C SER A 15 -26.01 -0.69 -40.56
N LYS A 16 -25.05 -1.54 -40.94
CA LYS A 16 -25.11 -2.36 -42.15
C LYS A 16 -25.43 -3.83 -41.90
N HIS A 17 -25.13 -4.35 -40.71
CA HIS A 17 -25.16 -5.79 -40.42
C HIS A 17 -25.83 -6.12 -39.08
N GLU A 18 -26.72 -5.25 -38.60
CA GLU A 18 -27.34 -5.38 -37.26
C GLU A 18 -28.07 -6.72 -37.11
N THR A 19 -28.87 -7.11 -38.10
CA THR A 19 -29.69 -8.32 -38.05
C THR A 19 -28.83 -9.58 -38.00
N SER A 20 -27.86 -9.71 -38.91
CA SER A 20 -26.97 -10.88 -38.98
C SER A 20 -26.09 -11.02 -37.74
N TYR A 21 -25.66 -9.90 -37.16
CA TYR A 21 -24.89 -9.92 -35.91
C TYR A 21 -25.76 -10.38 -34.72
N ASN A 22 -26.99 -9.87 -34.61
CA ASN A 22 -27.88 -10.24 -33.52
C ASN A 22 -28.36 -11.70 -33.60
N THR A 23 -28.58 -12.25 -34.81
CA THR A 23 -28.91 -13.68 -34.97
C THR A 23 -27.73 -14.56 -34.57
N TRP A 24 -26.51 -14.18 -34.94
CA TRP A 24 -25.30 -14.86 -34.46
C TRP A 24 -25.16 -14.77 -32.94
N CYS A 25 -25.39 -13.59 -32.33
CA CYS A 25 -25.35 -13.43 -30.88
C CYS A 25 -26.34 -14.36 -30.17
N ARG A 26 -27.57 -14.49 -30.67
CA ARG A 26 -28.59 -15.40 -30.11
C ARG A 26 -28.19 -16.86 -30.24
N LYS A 27 -27.60 -17.26 -31.38
CA LYS A 27 -27.16 -18.64 -31.61
C LYS A 27 -25.99 -19.06 -30.71
N ASN A 28 -25.19 -18.11 -30.25
CA ASN A 28 -23.97 -18.37 -29.48
C ASN A 28 -24.08 -17.90 -28.01
N ASP A 29 -25.27 -17.60 -27.51
CA ASP A 29 -25.51 -17.09 -26.15
C ASP A 29 -24.68 -15.83 -25.79
N PHE A 30 -24.40 -14.99 -26.79
CA PHE A 30 -23.70 -13.72 -26.58
C PHE A 30 -24.66 -12.55 -26.41
N VAL A 31 -24.35 -11.68 -25.44
CA VAL A 31 -25.04 -10.41 -25.26
C VAL A 31 -24.59 -9.41 -26.33
N SER A 32 -25.54 -8.91 -27.13
CA SER A 32 -25.25 -7.87 -28.14
C SER A 32 -24.67 -6.61 -27.48
N LYS A 33 -23.49 -6.19 -27.97
CA LYS A 33 -22.77 -4.99 -27.51
C LYS A 33 -22.88 -3.84 -28.53
N LEU A 34 -23.82 -3.92 -29.46
CA LEU A 34 -24.07 -2.84 -30.41
C LEU A 34 -24.57 -1.59 -29.67
N PRO A 35 -24.17 -0.37 -30.09
CA PRO A 35 -24.53 0.87 -29.40
C PRO A 35 -26.03 1.02 -29.13
N LYS A 36 -26.90 0.68 -30.09
CA LYS A 36 -28.36 0.73 -29.91
C LYS A 36 -28.84 -0.16 -28.76
N HIS A 37 -28.34 -1.38 -28.67
CA HIS A 37 -28.74 -2.38 -27.65
C HIS A 37 -28.18 -2.04 -26.27
N VAL A 38 -26.96 -1.51 -26.20
CA VAL A 38 -26.37 -1.02 -24.95
C VAL A 38 -27.15 0.17 -24.39
N VAL A 39 -27.49 1.13 -25.25
CA VAL A 39 -28.30 2.30 -24.86
C VAL A 39 -29.71 1.86 -24.45
N ALA A 40 -30.36 0.97 -25.21
CA ALA A 40 -31.68 0.45 -24.87
C ALA A 40 -31.68 -0.28 -23.52
N ARG A 41 -30.68 -1.11 -23.23
CA ARG A 41 -30.55 -1.79 -21.93
C ARG A 41 -30.31 -0.82 -20.78
N ARG A 42 -29.50 0.22 -21.00
CA ARG A 42 -29.30 1.29 -20.02
C ARG A 42 -30.61 2.02 -19.73
N LEU A 43 -31.35 2.42 -20.76
CA LEU A 43 -32.66 3.07 -20.61
C LEU A 43 -33.71 2.17 -19.96
N ALA A 44 -33.69 0.86 -20.26
CA ALA A 44 -34.58 -0.11 -19.62
C ALA A 44 -34.22 -0.30 -18.14
N ALA A 45 -32.93 -0.35 -17.79
CA ALA A 45 -32.46 -0.40 -16.42
C ALA A 45 -32.79 0.89 -15.65
N GLU A 46 -32.62 2.06 -16.28
CA GLU A 46 -33.01 3.36 -15.72
C GLU A 46 -34.53 3.48 -15.54
N LYS A 47 -35.35 2.92 -16.46
CA LYS A 47 -36.81 2.85 -16.29
C LYS A 47 -37.22 1.89 -15.18
N ALA A 48 -36.56 0.74 -15.06
CA ALA A 48 -36.76 -0.19 -13.95
C ALA A 48 -36.30 0.42 -12.61
N SER A 49 -35.32 1.33 -12.62
CA SER A 49 -34.84 2.06 -11.45
C SER A 49 -35.60 3.36 -11.17
N LYS A 50 -36.67 3.71 -11.91
CA LYS A 50 -37.50 4.89 -11.59
C LYS A 50 -38.31 4.74 -10.29
N THR A 51 -38.33 3.55 -9.68
CA THR A 51 -38.77 3.34 -8.28
C THR A 51 -37.64 3.56 -7.26
N GLY A 52 -36.43 3.90 -7.70
CA GLY A 52 -35.26 4.00 -6.84
C GLY A 52 -34.19 4.93 -7.40
N MET A 53 -34.46 6.24 -7.37
CA MET A 53 -33.39 7.24 -7.21
C MET A 53 -32.78 7.09 -5.80
N ARG A 54 -32.13 5.96 -5.55
CA ARG A 54 -31.19 5.82 -4.45
C ARG A 54 -29.83 5.66 -5.10
N GLN A 55 -29.03 6.71 -5.04
CA GLN A 55 -27.59 6.53 -5.02
C GLN A 55 -27.31 5.38 -4.04
N LYS A 56 -26.55 4.35 -4.45
CA LYS A 56 -26.12 3.31 -3.51
C LYS A 56 -25.35 4.03 -2.41
N THR A 57 -25.99 4.24 -1.27
CA THR A 57 -25.31 4.78 -0.09
C THR A 57 -24.27 3.76 0.31
N LEU A 58 -23.15 4.24 0.85
CA LEU A 58 -22.05 3.38 1.31
C LEU A 58 -22.44 2.56 2.54
N ASP A 59 -23.69 2.59 2.99
CA ASP A 59 -24.19 1.95 4.21
C ASP A 59 -23.84 0.47 4.27
N ASP A 60 -23.95 -0.28 3.16
CA ASP A 60 -23.60 -1.71 3.09
C ASP A 60 -22.07 -1.98 3.19
N HIS A 61 -21.24 -0.95 3.13
CA HIS A 61 -19.78 -1.02 3.23
C HIS A 61 -19.20 -0.26 4.43
N ILE A 62 -20.01 0.51 5.14
CA ILE A 62 -19.61 1.14 6.40
C ILE A 62 -19.80 0.10 7.49
N ARG A 63 -18.70 -0.55 7.89
CA ARG A 63 -18.68 -1.35 9.10
C ARG A 63 -18.51 -0.41 10.28
N ASP A 64 -19.33 -0.55 11.30
CA ASP A 64 -19.11 0.11 12.58
C ASP A 64 -17.75 -0.31 13.13
N THR A 65 -16.75 0.54 12.96
CA THR A 65 -15.49 0.38 13.66
C THR A 65 -15.74 0.65 15.14
N PRO A 66 -15.23 -0.18 16.07
CA PRO A 66 -15.37 0.11 17.48
C PRO A 66 -14.87 1.54 17.73
N GLN A 67 -15.72 2.36 18.37
CA GLN A 67 -15.34 3.72 18.75
C GLN A 67 -14.17 3.61 19.72
N LEU A 68 -12.96 3.80 19.22
CA LEU A 68 -11.80 4.05 20.06
C LEU A 68 -12.05 5.38 20.76
N LEU A 69 -11.83 5.41 22.08
CA LEU A 69 -11.88 6.66 22.82
C LEU A 69 -11.04 7.70 22.08
N PRO A 70 -11.58 8.91 21.83
CA PRO A 70 -10.83 9.94 21.14
C PRO A 70 -9.56 10.25 21.93
N PHE A 71 -8.45 10.41 21.20
CA PHE A 71 -7.19 10.80 21.81
C PHE A 71 -7.37 12.16 22.51
N THR A 72 -6.94 12.22 23.77
CA THR A 72 -6.81 13.48 24.53
C THR A 72 -5.45 13.51 25.19
N ASP A 73 -4.86 14.70 25.30
CA ASP A 73 -3.54 14.86 25.92
C ASP A 73 -3.55 14.43 27.39
N ALA A 74 -4.65 14.66 28.11
CA ALA A 74 -4.83 14.24 29.49
C ALA A 74 -4.80 12.70 29.64
N LEU A 75 -5.52 11.97 28.78
CA LEU A 75 -5.54 10.50 28.80
C LEU A 75 -4.15 9.94 28.48
N PHE A 76 -3.45 10.54 27.52
CA PHE A 76 -2.09 10.13 27.20
C PHE A 76 -1.12 10.38 28.37
N GLN A 77 -1.23 11.54 29.02
CA GLN A 77 -0.41 11.89 30.18
C GLN A 77 -0.64 10.91 31.34
N GLU A 78 -1.90 10.60 31.66
CA GLU A 78 -2.26 9.63 32.70
C GLU A 78 -1.67 8.24 32.40
N ALA A 79 -1.91 7.71 31.20
CA ALA A 79 -1.38 6.41 30.79
C ALA A 79 0.17 6.37 30.82
N ALA A 80 0.84 7.47 30.46
CA ALA A 80 2.29 7.57 30.52
C ALA A 80 2.81 7.54 31.97
N VAL A 81 2.14 8.23 32.89
CA VAL A 81 2.49 8.24 34.33
C VAL A 81 2.25 6.86 34.95
N GLU A 82 1.12 6.22 34.67
CA GLU A 82 0.84 4.86 35.12
C GLU A 82 1.90 3.86 34.63
N TRP A 83 2.32 3.99 33.37
CA TRP A 83 3.39 3.17 32.81
C TRP A 83 4.72 3.39 33.55
N LEU A 84 5.10 4.64 33.85
CA LEU A 84 6.32 4.94 34.62
C LEU A 84 6.30 4.29 36.01
N ILE A 85 5.19 4.44 36.75
CA ILE A 85 5.05 3.90 38.11
C ILE A 85 5.04 2.37 38.10
N SER A 86 4.26 1.76 37.21
CA SER A 86 4.11 0.29 37.15
C SER A 86 5.39 -0.44 36.73
N THR A 87 6.28 0.22 35.99
CA THR A 87 7.52 -0.38 35.46
C THR A 87 8.79 0.20 36.07
N ASP A 88 8.66 1.02 37.12
CA ASP A 88 9.74 1.68 37.84
C ASP A 88 10.75 2.36 36.90
N GLN A 89 10.22 3.11 35.93
CA GLN A 89 11.04 3.80 34.94
C GLN A 89 11.42 5.20 35.43
N PRO A 90 12.62 5.69 35.09
CA PRO A 90 12.98 7.07 35.39
C PRO A 90 12.06 8.04 34.63
N ILE A 91 11.73 9.18 35.24
CA ILE A 91 10.90 10.23 34.62
C ILE A 91 11.49 10.69 33.28
N GLN A 92 12.82 10.71 33.18
CA GLN A 92 13.58 11.05 31.97
C GLN A 92 13.28 10.11 30.78
N ALA A 93 12.67 8.94 30.99
CA ALA A 93 12.31 8.02 29.91
C ALA A 93 11.38 8.68 28.87
N LEU A 94 10.50 9.61 29.30
CA LEU A 94 9.60 10.35 28.41
C LEU A 94 10.31 11.39 27.54
N GLU A 95 11.45 11.90 28.01
CA GLU A 95 12.28 12.88 27.28
C GLU A 95 13.20 12.20 26.26
N HIS A 96 13.39 10.88 26.35
CA HIS A 96 14.34 10.17 25.50
C HIS A 96 13.91 10.24 24.02
N PRO A 97 14.75 10.75 23.10
CA PRO A 97 14.34 10.96 21.70
C PRO A 97 13.85 9.71 20.97
N ARG A 98 14.40 8.53 21.30
CA ARG A 98 13.91 7.26 20.71
C ARG A 98 12.53 6.85 21.22
N PHE A 99 12.19 7.20 22.46
CA PHE A 99 10.85 6.95 23.00
C PHE A 99 9.83 7.83 22.27
N GLN A 100 10.11 9.14 22.15
CA GLN A 100 9.28 10.06 21.38
C GLN A 100 9.12 9.63 19.91
N HIS A 101 10.21 9.18 19.28
CA HIS A 101 10.16 8.63 17.92
C HIS A 101 9.25 7.39 17.82
N MET A 102 9.32 6.48 18.79
CA MET A 102 8.45 5.30 18.84
C MET A 102 6.97 5.69 18.92
N ILE A 103 6.62 6.67 19.76
CA ILE A 103 5.25 7.20 19.87
C ILE A 103 4.82 7.87 18.55
N ALA A 104 5.67 8.68 17.93
CA ALA A 104 5.38 9.31 16.64
C ALA A 104 5.19 8.31 15.48
N VAL A 105 5.87 7.15 15.53
CA VAL A 105 5.62 6.04 14.61
C VAL A 105 4.27 5.38 14.92
N ALA A 106 3.97 5.15 16.19
CA ALA A 106 2.71 4.55 16.64
C ALA A 106 1.48 5.42 16.29
N ALA A 107 1.57 6.74 16.47
CA ALA A 107 0.49 7.68 16.17
C ALA A 107 0.08 7.71 14.69
N ARG A 108 0.99 7.31 13.78
CA ARG A 108 0.71 7.21 12.34
C ARG A 108 0.02 5.90 11.93
N ALA A 109 -0.14 4.94 12.85
CA ALA A 109 -0.69 3.64 12.52
C ALA A 109 -2.22 3.69 12.39
N THR A 110 -2.75 3.37 11.20
CA THR A 110 -4.19 3.34 10.93
C THR A 110 -4.89 2.07 11.38
N LYS A 111 -4.13 0.99 11.60
CA LYS A 111 -4.64 -0.35 11.94
C LYS A 111 -4.24 -0.81 13.35
N GLY A 112 -3.95 0.16 14.23
CA GLY A 112 -3.36 -0.09 15.55
C GLY A 112 -1.91 -0.55 15.49
N VAL A 113 -1.30 -0.71 16.66
CA VAL A 113 0.12 -1.06 16.82
C VAL A 113 0.26 -2.43 17.46
N LYS A 114 1.05 -3.32 16.85
CA LYS A 114 1.37 -4.63 17.41
C LYS A 114 2.68 -4.56 18.18
N ILE A 115 2.60 -4.55 19.51
CA ILE A 115 3.78 -4.56 20.39
C ILE A 115 4.47 -5.94 20.30
N PRO A 116 5.78 -6.01 20.02
CA PRO A 116 6.48 -7.29 19.92
C PRO A 116 6.65 -7.95 21.29
N ASN A 117 6.50 -9.28 21.34
CA ASN A 117 6.74 -10.04 22.57
C ASN A 117 8.24 -10.18 22.88
N ARG A 118 8.57 -10.53 24.14
CA ARG A 118 9.96 -10.66 24.64
C ARG A 118 10.86 -11.52 23.73
N HIS A 119 10.38 -12.68 23.30
CA HIS A 119 11.14 -13.59 22.45
C HIS A 119 11.46 -12.97 21.09
N ARG A 120 10.45 -12.36 20.44
CA ARG A 120 10.61 -11.69 19.15
C ARG A 120 11.56 -10.50 19.25
N THR A 121 11.42 -9.68 20.29
CA THR A 121 12.31 -8.55 20.57
C THR A 121 13.76 -9.02 20.76
N ARG A 122 13.99 -10.06 21.57
CA ARG A 122 15.34 -10.62 21.78
C ARG A 122 15.96 -11.13 20.48
N LYS A 123 15.20 -11.92 19.70
CA LYS A 123 15.66 -12.44 18.41
C LYS A 123 16.02 -11.31 17.46
N TYR A 124 15.20 -10.26 17.42
CA TYR A 124 15.43 -9.09 16.58
C TYR A 124 16.71 -8.35 16.98
N ILE A 125 16.92 -8.10 18.29
CA ILE A 125 18.15 -7.47 18.79
C ILE A 125 19.39 -8.25 18.35
N ILE A 126 19.41 -9.58 18.55
CA ILE A 126 20.53 -10.43 18.14
C ILE A 126 20.77 -10.33 16.62
N SER A 127 19.70 -10.35 15.82
CA SER A 127 19.82 -10.23 14.37
C SER A 127 20.39 -8.88 13.94
N LEU A 128 19.99 -7.80 14.62
CA LEU A 128 20.48 -6.45 14.36
C LEU A 128 21.98 -6.34 14.67
N PHE A 129 22.41 -6.89 15.81
CA PHE A 129 23.83 -6.98 16.15
C PHE A 129 24.64 -7.74 15.10
N LYS A 130 24.17 -8.92 14.69
CA LYS A 130 24.85 -9.72 13.66
C LYS A 130 24.96 -8.98 12.33
N LYS A 131 23.91 -8.26 11.93
CA LYS A 131 23.91 -7.44 10.73
C LYS A 131 24.94 -6.32 10.83
N ASN A 132 24.93 -5.56 11.92
CA ASN A 132 25.86 -4.45 12.14
C ASN A 132 27.33 -4.93 12.11
N LEU A 133 27.65 -6.07 12.75
CA LEU A 133 29.00 -6.65 12.70
C LEU A 133 29.38 -7.11 11.29
N SER A 134 28.44 -7.67 10.53
CA SER A 134 28.66 -8.10 9.16
C SER A 134 28.91 -6.91 8.22
N ASP A 135 28.13 -5.84 8.38
CA ASP A 135 28.28 -4.61 7.60
C ASP A 135 29.58 -3.88 7.96
N LEU A 136 29.95 -3.85 9.24
CA LEU A 136 31.24 -3.33 9.69
C LEU A 136 32.41 -4.11 9.10
N ARG A 137 32.36 -5.45 9.14
CA ARG A 137 33.38 -6.32 8.51
C ARG A 137 33.56 -6.00 7.03
N LYS A 138 32.46 -5.84 6.28
CA LYS A 138 32.52 -5.47 4.86
C LYS A 138 33.23 -4.13 4.65
N ARG A 139 32.89 -3.11 5.44
CA ARG A 139 33.52 -1.77 5.34
C ARG A 139 35.01 -1.81 5.64
N LEU A 140 35.42 -2.57 6.65
CA LEU A 140 36.84 -2.68 7.02
C LEU A 140 37.66 -3.49 6.00
N LEU A 141 37.09 -4.54 5.39
CA LEU A 141 37.77 -5.34 4.36
C LEU A 141 37.89 -4.63 3.00
N VAL A 142 37.01 -3.68 2.69
CA VAL A 142 37.18 -2.80 1.52
C VAL A 142 38.40 -1.88 1.68
N SER A 143 38.75 -1.52 2.93
CA SER A 143 39.90 -0.65 3.23
C SER A 143 41.26 -1.33 3.07
N THR A 144 41.33 -2.68 3.01
CA THR A 144 42.60 -3.41 2.89
C THR A 144 43.05 -3.63 1.44
N TYR A 145 42.30 -3.16 0.45
CA TYR A 145 42.73 -3.15 -0.96
C TYR A 145 43.38 -1.80 -1.28
N ILE A 146 44.59 -1.56 -0.75
CA ILE A 146 45.49 -0.54 -1.28
C ILE A 146 46.10 -1.18 -2.53
N PRO A 147 45.82 -0.70 -3.76
CA PRO A 147 46.60 -1.16 -4.90
C PRO A 147 48.04 -0.72 -4.62
N PHE A 148 48.93 -1.70 -4.50
CA PHE A 148 50.36 -1.50 -4.57
C PHE A 148 50.61 -0.78 -5.91
N ILE A 149 50.71 0.55 -5.88
CA ILE A 149 51.15 1.31 -7.05
C ILE A 149 52.56 0.80 -7.31
N SER A 150 52.70 0.02 -8.38
CA SER A 150 53.96 -0.48 -8.89
C SER A 150 54.90 0.70 -9.04
N LEU A 151 55.86 0.82 -8.14
CA LEU A 151 56.96 1.76 -8.21
C LEU A 151 57.96 1.23 -9.26
N HIS A 152 57.56 1.21 -10.53
CA HIS A 152 58.42 0.78 -11.63
C HIS A 152 58.53 1.85 -12.72
N LEU A 153 58.79 3.10 -12.33
CA LEU A 153 59.28 4.13 -13.25
C LEU A 153 60.29 5.04 -12.52
N LEU A 154 61.46 4.49 -12.18
CA LEU A 154 62.68 5.29 -11.91
C LEU A 154 63.92 4.56 -12.43
N THR A 155 63.86 4.14 -13.69
CA THR A 155 65.05 3.79 -14.47
C THR A 155 64.86 4.32 -15.89
N PHE A 156 64.90 5.64 -16.07
CA PHE A 156 65.21 6.30 -17.36
C PHE A 156 65.20 7.80 -17.12
N VAL A 157 66.36 8.39 -16.82
CA VAL A 157 66.96 9.54 -17.50
C VAL A 157 68.44 9.55 -17.07
N LEU A 158 69.27 9.10 -18.01
CA LEU A 158 70.65 9.56 -18.18
C LEU A 158 70.60 11.00 -18.71
#